data_AF-A0A353C5B9-F1
#
_entry.id   AF-A0A353C5B9-F1
#
_cell.length_a   1.000
_cell.length_b   1.000
_cell.length_c   1.000
_cell.angle_alpha   90.00
_cell.angle_beta   90.00
_cell.angle_gamma   90.00
#
_symmetry.space_group_name_H-M   'P 1'
#
loop_
_entity.id
_entity.type
_entity.pdbx_description
1 polymer ?
#
loop_
_entity_poly.entity_id
_entity_poly.type
_entity_poly.pdbx_seq_one_letter_code
_entity_poly.pdbx_strand_id
1 'polypeptide(L)'
;MMKVDNFLTKNPDYITNQNNSAANSATATPDLIKKAAQPTDNYAFTSDKCSHEQVPIREYTRTQAARNIQGTISKAQIADQAMSQLQKILQHGKDLALKADKPTASPRDKKIYQDQLGQLNQEIDRISQSFSIDQEKPGPSSTKLNLDEVNLIHSLKSSWLESAETTITQRYGLNADGHPIGIVLDENDPVYLAAVEYIPDQTGKSVIQLLHVNVQASIPPTLPNGGIGPYYDDRVISHEMVHAIMGRTMNYASLPIWFKEGTAEFLPGADERIEYHIQNKGGGMAGATAIEKAFGDGTDKTWKNKSINYAAATIAVRFLHDDIKANGHGGGIKDLLADLQANPTENLDDALAHLSSYQNVEDFTNNFVKNKAGAEYIYRLDQANEFNNADTGGIGGADVDGGPVRTPETVISDINHYTEQPLKHFKTIWPEDAQPFSVTGAAASGQLGFAPAQFDSGTLGTKNLDMVNRPNEAGKTFDAALSRVTKERNQLDSFQKQLSAALLQRTADKAAATVSVFPEKIKSAGQSGTLITAQSNNEPYRVLSLLTQ
;
A
#
# COMPACT_ATOMS: atom_id res chain seq x y z
N MET A 1 -2.81 8.07 -7.90
CA MET A 1 -1.72 8.34 -6.94
C MET A 1 -1.66 9.83 -6.68
N MET A 2 -2.08 10.26 -5.49
CA MET A 2 -1.49 11.43 -4.82
C MET A 2 -0.08 11.05 -4.35
N LYS A 3 0.78 12.01 -4.02
CA LYS A 3 2.17 11.73 -3.60
C LYS A 3 2.74 12.83 -2.71
N VAL A 4 3.11 12.52 -1.47
CA VAL A 4 4.04 13.36 -0.69
C VAL A 4 5.40 13.44 -1.40
N ASP A 5 5.91 14.67 -1.62
CA ASP A 5 7.22 14.87 -2.25
C ASP A 5 8.40 14.65 -1.28
N ASN A 6 9.43 13.92 -1.72
CA ASN A 6 10.62 13.70 -0.92
C ASN A 6 11.50 14.97 -0.90
N PHE A 7 11.22 15.84 0.08
CA PHE A 7 11.68 17.22 0.15
C PHE A 7 13.22 17.42 0.14
N LEU A 8 14.01 16.47 0.66
CA LEU A 8 15.46 16.64 0.83
C LEU A 8 16.38 15.59 0.17
N THR A 9 15.97 14.35 -0.15
CA THR A 9 16.93 13.35 -0.69
C THR A 9 17.50 13.70 -2.08
N LYS A 10 16.86 14.61 -2.83
CA LYS A 10 17.25 14.98 -4.20
C LYS A 10 17.42 16.51 -4.40
N ASN A 11 17.62 17.28 -3.31
CA ASN A 11 18.12 18.66 -3.35
C ASN A 11 19.60 18.71 -2.93
N PRO A 12 20.56 19.05 -3.83
CA PRO A 12 21.99 19.02 -3.50
C PRO A 12 22.41 20.07 -2.46
N ASP A 13 21.63 21.14 -2.30
CA ASP A 13 21.96 22.30 -1.46
C ASP A 13 21.90 22.02 0.05
N TYR A 14 21.37 20.87 0.49
CA TYR A 14 21.32 20.49 1.91
C TYR A 14 22.57 19.73 2.39
N ILE A 15 23.38 19.18 1.47
CA ILE A 15 24.54 18.34 1.80
C ILE A 15 25.86 19.13 1.77
N THR A 16 25.88 20.32 1.16
CA THR A 16 27.09 21.13 0.90
C THR A 16 27.78 21.72 2.13
N ASN A 17 27.22 21.53 3.33
CA ASN A 17 27.73 22.15 4.57
C ASN A 17 28.62 21.24 5.44
N GLN A 18 29.11 20.11 4.92
CA GLN A 18 30.35 19.47 5.39
C GLN A 18 31.22 18.95 4.23
N ASN A 19 32.54 18.93 4.44
CA ASN A 19 33.57 18.30 3.60
C ASN A 19 33.86 18.92 2.22
N ASN A 20 34.27 20.19 2.23
CA ASN A 20 34.83 20.87 1.06
C ASN A 20 36.31 20.50 0.82
N SER A 21 36.61 19.35 0.19
CA SER A 21 37.99 19.02 -0.26
C SER A 21 38.12 17.97 -1.38
N ALA A 22 38.80 18.36 -2.48
CA ALA A 22 39.62 17.54 -3.39
C ALA A 22 39.00 16.47 -4.35
N ALA A 23 38.75 16.93 -5.60
CA ALA A 23 39.44 16.50 -6.83
C ALA A 23 39.09 15.20 -7.64
N ASN A 24 38.68 15.44 -8.90
CA ASN A 24 39.21 14.88 -10.17
C ASN A 24 38.86 13.46 -10.71
N SER A 25 38.09 13.48 -11.83
CA SER A 25 38.54 13.17 -13.23
C SER A 25 38.10 11.87 -13.97
N ALA A 26 38.17 11.96 -15.32
CA ALA A 26 37.94 10.97 -16.40
C ALA A 26 36.47 10.51 -16.66
N THR A 27 35.86 10.44 -17.87
CA THR A 27 36.24 10.19 -19.30
C THR A 27 36.64 8.73 -19.62
N ALA A 28 36.21 8.00 -20.66
CA ALA A 28 35.35 8.17 -21.86
C ALA A 28 34.85 6.75 -22.34
N THR A 29 34.17 6.40 -23.46
CA THR A 29 33.68 7.01 -24.74
C THR A 29 32.58 6.05 -25.35
N PRO A 30 31.80 6.40 -26.41
CA PRO A 30 30.65 5.61 -26.91
C PRO A 30 30.86 4.84 -28.25
N ASP A 31 29.75 4.51 -28.95
CA ASP A 31 29.56 3.77 -30.23
C ASP A 31 29.61 2.21 -30.16
N LEU A 32 28.91 1.41 -30.99
CA LEU A 32 28.60 1.52 -32.43
C LEU A 32 27.23 0.94 -32.90
N ILE A 33 26.65 1.55 -33.97
CA ILE A 33 25.83 0.97 -35.08
C ILE A 33 24.47 0.28 -34.71
N LYS A 34 23.25 0.68 -35.16
CA LYS A 34 22.64 1.20 -36.43
C LYS A 34 22.17 0.18 -37.50
N LYS A 35 20.87 -0.19 -37.45
CA LYS A 35 19.86 -0.33 -38.55
C LYS A 35 18.57 -0.95 -37.96
N ALA A 36 17.36 -0.76 -38.51
CA ALA A 36 16.93 -0.14 -39.78
C ALA A 36 16.00 1.08 -39.57
N ALA A 37 15.33 1.55 -40.62
CA ALA A 37 14.67 2.87 -40.68
C ALA A 37 13.12 2.82 -40.72
N GLN A 38 12.53 4.00 -40.51
CA GLN A 38 11.11 4.39 -40.60
C GLN A 38 10.62 4.46 -42.07
N PRO A 39 9.36 4.86 -42.36
CA PRO A 39 8.05 4.27 -41.98
C PRO A 39 7.17 4.03 -43.25
N THR A 40 5.88 3.63 -43.13
CA THR A 40 4.69 4.25 -43.77
C THR A 40 3.38 3.42 -43.71
N ASP A 41 2.26 4.16 -43.71
CA ASP A 41 0.92 3.88 -44.29
C ASP A 41 -0.11 2.91 -43.68
N ASN A 42 -1.37 3.33 -43.84
CA ASN A 42 -2.59 2.74 -43.31
C ASN A 42 -3.11 1.56 -44.14
N TYR A 43 -3.64 0.54 -43.47
CA TYR A 43 -4.77 -0.25 -43.98
C TYR A 43 -5.83 -0.43 -42.89
N ALA A 44 -6.98 0.21 -43.06
CA ALA A 44 -8.16 -0.04 -42.24
C ALA A 44 -8.78 -1.39 -42.65
N PHE A 45 -8.79 -2.38 -41.76
CA PHE A 45 -9.48 -3.64 -42.00
C PHE A 45 -10.93 -3.55 -41.53
N THR A 46 -11.87 -3.68 -42.47
CA THR A 46 -13.30 -3.69 -42.18
C THR A 46 -13.74 -5.01 -41.56
N SER A 47 -14.73 -4.94 -40.67
CA SER A 47 -15.27 -6.10 -39.97
C SER A 47 -16.24 -6.89 -40.85
N ASP A 48 -15.78 -7.99 -41.44
CA ASP A 48 -16.67 -9.15 -41.66
C ASP A 48 -15.90 -10.47 -41.91
N LYS A 49 -16.56 -11.61 -41.61
CA LYS A 49 -16.13 -12.99 -41.93
C LYS A 49 -14.82 -13.53 -41.31
N CYS A 50 -14.79 -13.76 -40.00
CA CYS A 50 -13.93 -14.81 -39.40
C CYS A 50 -14.53 -15.40 -38.10
N SER A 51 -15.53 -16.26 -38.23
CA SER A 51 -16.37 -16.76 -37.11
C SER A 51 -16.43 -18.30 -36.96
N HIS A 52 -15.51 -19.04 -37.60
CA HIS A 52 -15.43 -20.52 -37.45
C HIS A 52 -14.05 -21.05 -37.03
N GLU A 53 -12.96 -20.32 -37.26
CA GLU A 53 -11.60 -20.80 -36.93
C GLU A 53 -11.13 -20.45 -35.51
N GLN A 54 -11.82 -19.56 -34.80
CA GLN A 54 -11.44 -19.17 -33.43
C GLN A 54 -11.82 -20.20 -32.33
N VAL A 55 -12.67 -21.18 -32.63
CA VAL A 55 -13.20 -22.11 -31.61
C VAL A 55 -12.14 -23.11 -31.11
N PRO A 56 -11.39 -23.84 -31.97
CA PRO A 56 -10.45 -24.87 -31.52
C PRO A 56 -9.31 -24.31 -30.65
N ILE A 57 -8.80 -23.13 -31.00
CA ILE A 57 -7.70 -22.46 -30.28
C ILE A 57 -8.13 -22.10 -28.85
N ARG A 58 -9.35 -21.57 -28.68
CA ARG A 58 -9.91 -21.21 -27.36
C ARG A 58 -10.08 -22.44 -26.47
N GLU A 59 -10.50 -23.59 -27.01
CA GLU A 59 -10.67 -24.82 -26.23
C GLU A 59 -9.33 -25.49 -25.86
N TYR A 60 -8.35 -25.48 -26.77
CA TYR A 60 -7.00 -25.95 -26.51
C TYR A 60 -6.33 -25.16 -25.36
N THR A 61 -6.31 -23.83 -25.45
CA THR A 61 -5.69 -22.96 -24.43
C THR A 61 -6.39 -23.06 -23.08
N ARG A 62 -7.73 -23.15 -23.03
CA ARG A 62 -8.48 -23.40 -21.79
C ARG A 62 -8.08 -24.72 -21.12
N THR A 63 -7.83 -25.76 -21.91
CA THR A 63 -7.46 -27.09 -21.40
C THR A 63 -6.02 -27.12 -20.85
N GLN A 64 -5.09 -26.37 -21.46
CA GLN A 64 -3.74 -26.18 -20.91
C GLN A 64 -3.79 -25.38 -19.59
N ALA A 65 -4.56 -24.29 -19.53
CA ALA A 65 -4.73 -23.50 -18.32
C ALA A 65 -5.23 -24.32 -17.11
N ALA A 66 -6.21 -25.22 -17.32
CA ALA A 66 -6.72 -26.10 -16.27
C ALA A 66 -5.64 -27.08 -15.76
N ARG A 67 -4.86 -27.69 -16.66
CA ARG A 67 -3.73 -28.57 -16.29
C ARG A 67 -2.65 -27.82 -15.50
N ASN A 68 -2.34 -26.58 -15.90
CA ASN A 68 -1.35 -25.76 -15.19
C ASN A 68 -1.82 -25.44 -13.76
N ILE A 69 -3.09 -25.03 -13.59
CA ILE A 69 -3.68 -24.81 -12.25
C ILE A 69 -3.61 -26.08 -11.40
N GLN A 70 -3.96 -27.25 -11.95
CA GLN A 70 -3.87 -28.54 -11.25
C GLN A 70 -2.42 -28.87 -10.85
N GLY A 71 -1.44 -28.62 -11.73
CA GLY A 71 -0.02 -28.80 -11.41
C GLY A 71 0.47 -27.89 -10.27
N THR A 72 0.04 -26.62 -10.26
CA THR A 72 0.37 -25.69 -9.17
C THR A 72 -0.32 -26.07 -7.86
N ILE A 73 -1.55 -26.60 -7.88
CA ILE A 73 -2.22 -27.15 -6.68
C ILE A 73 -1.42 -28.34 -6.12
N SER A 74 -0.97 -29.29 -6.96
CA SER A 74 -0.16 -30.42 -6.49
C SER A 74 1.18 -29.97 -5.88
N LYS A 75 1.85 -28.96 -6.47
CA LYS A 75 3.06 -28.36 -5.89
C LYS A 75 2.78 -27.67 -4.55
N ALA A 76 1.65 -26.97 -4.43
CA ALA A 76 1.21 -26.36 -3.18
C ALA A 76 0.92 -27.40 -2.08
N GLN A 77 0.32 -28.55 -2.42
CA GLN A 77 0.09 -29.63 -1.46
C GLN A 77 1.39 -30.26 -0.93
N ILE A 78 2.42 -30.39 -1.78
CA ILE A 78 3.75 -30.86 -1.36
C ILE A 78 4.42 -29.86 -0.41
N ALA A 79 4.34 -28.55 -0.70
CA ALA A 79 4.88 -27.51 0.18
C ALA A 79 4.16 -27.43 1.54
N ASP A 80 2.84 -27.64 1.58
CA ASP A 80 2.10 -27.72 2.85
C ASP A 80 2.51 -28.95 3.68
N GLN A 81 2.71 -30.11 3.05
CA GLN A 81 3.21 -31.32 3.72
C GLN A 81 4.62 -31.11 4.30
N ALA A 82 5.50 -30.41 3.60
CA ALA A 82 6.83 -30.07 4.09
C ALA A 82 6.78 -29.08 5.27
N MET A 83 5.97 -28.02 5.20
CA MET A 83 5.77 -27.09 6.35
C MET A 83 5.09 -27.77 7.55
N SER A 84 4.21 -28.75 7.32
CA SER A 84 3.63 -29.61 8.35
C SER A 84 4.66 -30.51 9.05
N GLN A 85 5.78 -30.83 8.38
CA GLN A 85 6.92 -31.50 9.02
C GLN A 85 7.79 -30.50 9.80
N LEU A 86 8.08 -29.32 9.23
CA LEU A 86 8.81 -28.25 9.92
C LEU A 86 8.14 -27.83 11.24
N GLN A 87 6.81 -27.62 11.28
CA GLN A 87 6.10 -27.30 12.52
C GLN A 87 6.31 -28.35 13.62
N LYS A 88 6.35 -29.65 13.28
CA LYS A 88 6.58 -30.72 14.25
C LYS A 88 8.02 -30.70 14.80
N ILE A 89 8.99 -30.36 13.96
CA ILE A 89 10.40 -30.26 14.34
C ILE A 89 10.65 -29.02 15.21
N LEU A 90 10.05 -27.89 14.86
CA LEU A 90 10.11 -26.66 15.65
C LEU A 90 9.41 -26.80 17.00
N GLN A 91 8.26 -27.49 17.04
CA GLN A 91 7.61 -27.83 18.32
C GLN A 91 8.47 -28.79 19.16
N HIS A 92 9.15 -29.76 18.55
CA HIS A 92 10.10 -30.60 19.28
C HIS A 92 11.29 -29.78 19.82
N GLY A 93 11.79 -28.80 19.05
CA GLY A 93 12.82 -27.85 19.50
C GLY A 93 12.36 -27.01 20.70
N LYS A 94 11.12 -26.49 20.64
CA LYS A 94 10.46 -25.82 21.77
C LYS A 94 10.37 -26.72 23.00
N ASP A 95 9.96 -27.97 22.82
CA ASP A 95 9.88 -28.95 23.91
C ASP A 95 11.25 -29.28 24.52
N LEU A 96 12.34 -29.25 23.74
CA LEU A 96 13.70 -29.38 24.26
C LEU A 96 14.11 -28.12 25.06
N ALA A 97 13.79 -26.93 24.57
CA ALA A 97 14.07 -25.68 25.28
C ALA A 97 13.33 -25.62 26.62
N LEU A 98 12.04 -25.99 26.64
CA LEU A 98 11.21 -26.10 27.85
C LEU A 98 11.64 -27.23 28.80
N LYS A 99 12.40 -28.23 28.34
CA LYS A 99 13.06 -29.21 29.23
C LYS A 99 14.36 -28.63 29.81
N ALA A 100 15.11 -27.87 29.01
CA ALA A 100 16.36 -27.23 29.39
C ALA A 100 16.20 -26.04 30.36
N ASP A 101 15.06 -25.34 30.33
CA ASP A 101 14.74 -24.20 31.21
C ASP A 101 14.33 -24.64 32.63
N LYS A 102 14.09 -25.93 32.87
CA LYS A 102 13.65 -26.43 34.19
C LYS A 102 14.77 -26.30 35.24
N PRO A 103 14.48 -25.81 36.46
CA PRO A 103 15.45 -25.75 37.56
C PRO A 103 16.08 -27.10 37.95
N THR A 104 15.45 -28.22 37.59
CA THR A 104 15.94 -29.59 37.85
C THR A 104 16.80 -30.17 36.72
N ALA A 105 16.98 -29.48 35.59
CA ALA A 105 17.77 -29.98 34.47
C ALA A 105 19.28 -29.81 34.74
N SER A 106 20.03 -30.92 34.78
CA SER A 106 21.47 -30.85 35.03
C SER A 106 22.23 -30.30 33.82
N PRO A 107 23.46 -29.79 33.99
CA PRO A 107 24.30 -29.36 32.86
C PRO A 107 24.53 -30.46 31.81
N ARG A 108 24.50 -31.74 32.23
CA ARG A 108 24.59 -32.89 31.33
C ARG A 108 23.33 -33.06 30.47
N ASP A 109 22.15 -32.88 31.06
CA ASP A 109 20.88 -32.98 30.35
C ASP A 109 20.73 -31.84 29.34
N LYS A 110 21.08 -30.61 29.75
CA LYS A 110 21.08 -29.45 28.83
C LYS A 110 22.04 -29.64 27.66
N LYS A 111 23.20 -30.27 27.88
CA LYS A 111 24.13 -30.61 26.80
C LYS A 111 23.53 -31.65 25.84
N ILE A 112 22.83 -32.66 26.34
CA ILE A 112 22.09 -33.62 25.50
C ILE A 112 21.00 -32.89 24.67
N TYR A 113 20.29 -31.93 25.24
CA TYR A 113 19.30 -31.12 24.51
C TYR A 113 19.93 -30.19 23.46
N GLN A 114 21.14 -29.66 23.71
CA GLN A 114 21.93 -28.93 22.70
C GLN A 114 22.36 -29.83 21.53
N ASP A 115 22.79 -31.06 21.83
CA ASP A 115 23.24 -32.01 20.80
C ASP A 115 22.05 -32.53 19.97
N GLN A 116 20.86 -32.68 20.59
CA GLN A 116 19.59 -32.95 19.91
C GLN A 116 19.11 -31.77 19.05
N LEU A 117 19.23 -30.52 19.52
CA LEU A 117 18.99 -29.32 18.72
C LEU A 117 19.82 -29.31 17.43
N GLY A 118 21.08 -29.74 17.49
CA GLY A 118 21.94 -29.90 16.30
C GLY A 118 21.35 -30.85 15.25
N GLN A 119 20.70 -31.94 15.69
CA GLN A 119 20.00 -32.89 14.79
C GLN A 119 18.70 -32.29 14.22
N LEU A 120 17.94 -31.54 15.03
CA LEU A 120 16.74 -30.85 14.54
C LEU A 120 17.10 -29.78 13.48
N ASN A 121 18.19 -29.05 13.67
CA ASN A 121 18.67 -28.08 12.68
C ASN A 121 19.09 -28.74 11.36
N GLN A 122 19.73 -29.92 11.41
CA GLN A 122 20.03 -30.70 10.20
C GLN A 122 18.78 -31.16 9.46
N GLU A 123 17.72 -31.55 10.18
CA GLU A 123 16.45 -31.96 9.58
C GLU A 123 15.66 -30.75 9.02
N ILE A 124 15.70 -29.60 9.70
CA ILE A 124 15.18 -28.32 9.19
C ILE A 124 15.88 -27.97 7.87
N ASP A 125 17.22 -27.99 7.83
CA ASP A 125 17.99 -27.71 6.62
C ASP A 125 17.67 -28.73 5.49
N ARG A 126 17.51 -30.02 5.82
CA ARG A 126 17.14 -31.08 4.87
C ARG A 126 15.75 -30.88 4.26
N ILE A 127 14.77 -30.51 5.07
CA ILE A 127 13.41 -30.20 4.58
C ILE A 127 13.42 -28.86 3.84
N SER A 128 14.20 -27.87 4.27
CA SER A 128 14.34 -26.60 3.54
C SER A 128 14.89 -26.79 2.13
N GLN A 129 15.73 -27.81 1.89
CA GLN A 129 16.22 -28.15 0.55
C GLN A 129 15.11 -28.74 -0.36
N SER A 130 14.12 -29.45 0.20
CA SER A 130 13.07 -30.12 -0.59
C SER A 130 12.01 -29.17 -1.18
N PHE A 131 11.98 -27.91 -0.76
CA PHE A 131 11.16 -26.86 -1.38
C PHE A 131 11.68 -26.35 -2.73
N SER A 132 12.85 -26.83 -3.19
CA SER A 132 13.50 -26.42 -4.44
C SER A 132 12.76 -26.96 -5.68
N ILE A 133 11.64 -26.31 -6.04
CA ILE A 133 10.92 -26.54 -7.30
C ILE A 133 11.81 -26.08 -8.47
N ASP A 134 11.83 -26.86 -9.56
CA ASP A 134 12.81 -26.75 -10.66
C ASP A 134 13.07 -25.32 -11.17
N GLN A 135 14.34 -24.95 -11.27
CA GLN A 135 14.77 -23.64 -11.77
C GLN A 135 14.73 -23.56 -13.31
N GLU A 136 13.57 -23.24 -13.88
CA GLU A 136 13.50 -22.63 -15.22
C GLU A 136 12.92 -21.21 -15.16
N LYS A 137 13.84 -20.24 -15.25
CA LYS A 137 13.67 -18.77 -15.29
C LYS A 137 13.28 -18.10 -13.96
N PRO A 138 13.82 -16.90 -13.68
CA PRO A 138 13.66 -16.24 -12.38
C PRO A 138 12.30 -15.57 -12.24
N GLY A 139 11.60 -15.86 -11.13
CA GLY A 139 10.71 -14.90 -10.49
C GLY A 139 11.52 -13.83 -9.73
N PRO A 140 10.85 -12.89 -9.04
CA PRO A 140 11.51 -11.93 -8.17
C PRO A 140 12.33 -12.62 -7.07
N SER A 141 13.28 -11.86 -6.51
CA SER A 141 14.36 -12.33 -5.63
C SER A 141 13.90 -13.21 -4.47
N SER A 142 14.76 -14.13 -4.03
CA SER A 142 14.63 -14.80 -2.74
C SER A 142 14.91 -13.79 -1.61
N THR A 143 13.86 -13.13 -1.11
CA THR A 143 14.00 -12.10 -0.07
C THR A 143 14.47 -12.74 1.25
N LYS A 144 15.53 -12.16 1.82
CA LYS A 144 15.91 -12.39 3.22
C LYS A 144 14.85 -11.74 4.12
N LEU A 145 14.83 -12.10 5.41
CA LEU A 145 13.99 -11.41 6.40
C LEU A 145 14.35 -9.91 6.42
N ASN A 146 13.50 -9.06 5.86
CA ASN A 146 13.61 -7.62 6.02
C ASN A 146 12.94 -7.24 7.35
N LEU A 147 13.77 -6.89 8.34
CA LEU A 147 13.27 -6.47 9.66
C LEU A 147 12.55 -5.13 9.59
N ASP A 148 12.89 -4.29 8.61
CA ASP A 148 12.32 -2.95 8.49
C ASP A 148 10.87 -2.99 8.00
N GLU A 149 10.53 -3.88 7.05
CA GLU A 149 9.13 -4.16 6.67
C GLU A 149 8.29 -4.67 7.86
N VAL A 150 8.86 -5.55 8.69
CA VAL A 150 8.17 -6.10 9.87
C VAL A 150 7.92 -5.01 10.92
N ASN A 151 8.91 -4.15 11.16
CA ASN A 151 8.78 -3.02 12.08
C ASN A 151 7.81 -1.95 11.52
N LEU A 152 7.82 -1.69 10.21
CA LEU A 152 6.93 -0.76 9.53
C LEU A 152 5.46 -1.22 9.62
N ILE A 153 5.18 -2.49 9.32
CA ILE A 153 3.84 -3.07 9.52
C ILE A 153 3.43 -3.01 11.00
N HIS A 154 4.35 -3.28 11.94
CA HIS A 154 4.06 -3.15 13.36
C HIS A 154 3.68 -1.71 13.75
N SER A 155 4.41 -0.70 13.28
CA SER A 155 4.14 0.71 13.58
C SER A 155 2.82 1.19 12.96
N LEU A 156 2.51 0.77 11.73
CA LEU A 156 1.20 0.99 11.08
C LEU A 156 0.05 0.31 11.83
N LYS A 157 0.25 -0.91 12.36
CA LYS A 157 -0.73 -1.65 13.18
C LYS A 157 -0.88 -1.14 14.62
N SER A 158 0.07 -0.34 15.12
CA SER A 158 0.13 0.06 16.55
C SER A 158 -0.09 1.54 16.83
N SER A 159 0.05 2.40 15.82
CA SER A 159 -0.11 3.86 15.97
C SER A 159 -0.63 4.51 14.70
N TRP A 160 0.17 4.55 13.63
CA TRP A 160 0.06 5.61 12.62
C TRP A 160 -1.28 5.65 11.87
N LEU A 161 -1.90 4.50 11.59
CA LEU A 161 -3.19 4.46 10.90
C LEU A 161 -4.37 4.87 11.82
N GLU A 162 -4.43 4.36 13.06
CA GLU A 162 -5.49 4.71 14.01
C GLU A 162 -5.37 6.18 14.46
N SER A 163 -4.15 6.66 14.68
CA SER A 163 -3.87 8.06 15.02
C SER A 163 -4.19 9.02 13.87
N ALA A 164 -3.90 8.63 12.62
CA ALA A 164 -4.29 9.40 11.44
C ALA A 164 -5.81 9.52 11.32
N GLU A 165 -6.54 8.39 11.30
CA GLU A 165 -8.00 8.37 11.20
C GLU A 165 -8.65 9.18 12.33
N THR A 166 -8.19 8.96 13.57
CA THR A 166 -8.65 9.72 14.75
C THR A 166 -8.41 11.22 14.63
N THR A 167 -7.24 11.63 14.16
CA THR A 167 -6.89 13.05 14.00
C THR A 167 -7.74 13.72 12.92
N ILE A 168 -8.02 13.02 11.82
CA ILE A 168 -8.90 13.48 10.73
C ILE A 168 -10.36 13.59 11.20
N THR A 169 -10.87 12.58 11.91
CA THR A 169 -12.21 12.61 12.52
C THR A 169 -12.37 13.78 13.49
N GLN A 170 -11.36 14.08 14.32
CA GLN A 170 -11.42 15.19 15.26
C GLN A 170 -11.37 16.56 14.55
N ARG A 171 -10.40 16.76 13.65
CA ARG A 171 -10.11 18.07 13.05
C ARG A 171 -11.02 18.38 11.87
N TYR A 172 -11.15 17.48 10.91
CA TYR A 172 -11.99 17.65 9.72
C TYR A 172 -13.40 17.07 9.84
N GLY A 173 -13.71 16.27 10.87
CA GLY A 173 -15.05 15.68 11.05
C GLY A 173 -15.36 14.51 10.09
N LEU A 174 -14.54 14.33 9.06
CA LEU A 174 -14.68 13.28 8.06
C LEU A 174 -14.47 11.88 8.65
N ASN A 175 -15.25 10.93 8.13
CA ASN A 175 -15.15 9.51 8.46
C ASN A 175 -15.39 8.72 7.16
N ALA A 176 -14.58 7.70 6.90
CA ALA A 176 -14.82 6.77 5.79
C ALA A 176 -15.99 5.81 6.08
N ASP A 177 -16.42 5.06 5.05
CA ASP A 177 -17.68 4.31 5.01
C ASP A 177 -17.52 2.78 5.06
N GLY A 178 -16.41 2.30 5.63
CA GLY A 178 -16.11 0.87 5.77
C GLY A 178 -15.56 0.20 4.50
N HIS A 179 -15.24 0.99 3.47
CA HIS A 179 -14.63 0.50 2.24
C HIS A 179 -13.25 -0.15 2.52
N PRO A 180 -12.79 -1.12 1.71
CA PRO A 180 -11.45 -1.68 1.86
C PRO A 180 -10.35 -0.70 1.44
N ILE A 181 -9.25 -0.68 2.18
CA ILE A 181 -8.00 -0.01 1.78
C ILE A 181 -6.86 -1.02 1.81
N GLY A 182 -6.13 -1.16 0.70
CA GLY A 182 -4.94 -1.98 0.63
C GLY A 182 -3.72 -1.23 1.16
N ILE A 183 -2.84 -1.92 1.88
CA ILE A 183 -1.51 -1.42 2.25
C ILE A 183 -0.49 -2.09 1.32
N VAL A 184 0.37 -1.27 0.70
CA VAL A 184 1.43 -1.70 -0.22
C VAL A 184 2.77 -1.17 0.30
N LEU A 185 3.78 -2.03 0.33
CA LEU A 185 5.15 -1.66 0.67
C LEU A 185 5.99 -1.63 -0.61
N ASP A 186 6.55 -0.46 -0.92
CA ASP A 186 7.37 -0.25 -2.12
C ASP A 186 8.86 -0.34 -1.76
N GLU A 187 9.46 -1.51 -2.01
CA GLU A 187 10.87 -1.80 -1.75
C GLU A 187 11.85 -0.99 -2.65
N ASN A 188 11.39 -0.43 -3.77
CA ASN A 188 12.23 0.03 -4.90
C ASN A 188 12.50 1.55 -4.93
N ASP A 189 12.68 2.20 -3.78
CA ASP A 189 12.84 3.68 -3.60
C ASP A 189 12.07 4.54 -4.62
N PRO A 190 10.72 4.53 -4.60
CA PRO A 190 9.94 5.46 -5.39
C PRO A 190 10.23 6.93 -5.00
N VAL A 191 9.95 7.85 -5.92
CA VAL A 191 10.18 9.31 -5.73
C VAL A 191 9.12 9.97 -4.83
N TYR A 192 8.62 9.25 -3.84
CA TYR A 192 7.64 9.68 -2.84
C TYR A 192 7.95 9.01 -1.48
N LEU A 193 7.45 9.58 -0.39
CA LEU A 193 7.55 8.97 0.95
C LEU A 193 6.42 7.95 1.16
N ALA A 194 5.18 8.37 0.86
CA ALA A 194 4.01 7.53 0.71
C ALA A 194 3.13 8.06 -0.44
N ALA A 195 2.08 7.32 -0.81
CA ALA A 195 1.15 7.68 -1.89
C ALA A 195 -0.17 6.91 -1.83
N VAL A 196 -1.33 7.58 -1.89
CA VAL A 196 -2.63 6.92 -2.16
C VAL A 196 -2.85 6.75 -3.65
N GLU A 197 -2.81 5.51 -4.16
CA GLU A 197 -3.51 5.16 -5.39
C GLU A 197 -5.02 5.11 -5.13
N TYR A 198 -5.77 5.74 -6.03
CA TYR A 198 -7.23 5.82 -5.96
C TYR A 198 -7.80 5.69 -7.38
N ILE A 199 -8.86 4.92 -7.55
CA ILE A 199 -9.64 4.85 -8.80
C ILE A 199 -11.07 5.32 -8.50
N PRO A 200 -11.56 6.41 -9.12
CA PRO A 200 -12.91 6.92 -8.90
C PRO A 200 -13.99 6.19 -9.71
N ASP A 201 -15.22 6.20 -9.21
CA ASP A 201 -16.43 5.88 -9.96
C ASP A 201 -17.08 7.15 -10.57
N GLN A 202 -18.31 7.02 -11.09
CA GLN A 202 -19.05 8.11 -11.74
C GLN A 202 -19.50 9.23 -10.79
N THR A 203 -19.46 9.01 -9.47
CA THR A 203 -19.69 10.03 -8.42
C THR A 203 -18.40 10.74 -7.99
N GLY A 204 -17.25 10.32 -8.53
CA GLY A 204 -15.93 10.82 -8.13
C GLY A 204 -15.40 10.21 -6.83
N LYS A 205 -16.19 9.38 -6.12
CA LYS A 205 -15.73 8.59 -4.97
C LYS A 205 -14.85 7.43 -5.41
N SER A 206 -13.82 7.12 -4.63
CA SER A 206 -12.83 6.11 -4.96
C SER A 206 -13.24 4.70 -4.56
N VAL A 207 -13.41 3.81 -5.54
CA VAL A 207 -13.87 2.42 -5.37
C VAL A 207 -12.74 1.37 -5.32
N ILE A 208 -11.50 1.81 -5.45
CA ILE A 208 -10.27 1.05 -5.19
C ILE A 208 -9.28 2.03 -4.57
N GLN A 209 -8.75 1.74 -3.38
CA GLN A 209 -7.74 2.55 -2.70
C GLN A 209 -6.57 1.69 -2.20
N LEU A 210 -5.35 2.12 -2.48
CA LEU A 210 -4.10 1.53 -2.01
C LEU A 210 -3.22 2.62 -1.39
N LEU A 211 -2.81 2.44 -0.14
CA LEU A 211 -1.80 3.24 0.53
C LEU A 211 -0.43 2.59 0.30
N HIS A 212 0.39 3.22 -0.54
CA HIS A 212 1.77 2.86 -0.80
C HIS A 212 2.70 3.55 0.21
N VAL A 213 3.69 2.81 0.73
CA VAL A 213 4.70 3.31 1.67
C VAL A 213 6.09 2.94 1.17
N ASN A 214 6.99 3.91 1.01
CA ASN A 214 8.36 3.68 0.57
C ASN A 214 9.19 3.11 1.74
N VAL A 215 9.48 1.80 1.67
CA VAL A 215 10.22 1.10 2.73
C VAL A 215 11.60 1.72 2.97
N GLN A 216 12.26 2.26 1.95
CA GLN A 216 13.59 2.85 2.11
C GLN A 216 13.56 4.27 2.72
N ALA A 217 12.43 4.97 2.65
CA ALA A 217 12.26 6.27 3.27
C ALA A 217 11.94 6.17 4.77
N SER A 218 11.10 5.20 5.14
CA SER A 218 10.65 4.95 6.51
C SER A 218 11.62 4.04 7.29
N ILE A 219 12.93 4.28 7.21
CA ILE A 219 13.96 3.50 7.94
C ILE A 219 14.79 4.38 8.87
N PRO A 220 14.91 4.04 10.17
CA PRO A 220 14.23 2.93 10.87
C PRO A 220 12.80 3.34 11.29
N PRO A 221 11.75 2.52 11.10
CA PRO A 221 10.36 2.89 11.36
C PRO A 221 10.01 2.82 12.86
N THR A 222 10.69 3.62 13.68
CA THR A 222 10.63 3.54 15.15
C THR A 222 9.38 4.20 15.72
N LEU A 223 8.60 3.45 16.50
CA LEU A 223 7.55 4.05 17.34
C LEU A 223 8.16 5.10 18.30
N PRO A 224 7.43 6.20 18.58
CA PRO A 224 6.00 6.33 18.30
C PRO A 224 5.65 6.95 16.93
N ASN A 225 6.52 7.78 16.35
CA ASN A 225 6.22 8.66 15.19
C ASN A 225 7.09 8.42 13.94
N GLY A 226 8.05 7.49 13.99
CA GLY A 226 8.75 6.94 12.81
C GLY A 226 10.04 7.63 12.38
N GLY A 227 10.46 8.73 13.02
CA GLY A 227 11.66 9.43 12.55
C GLY A 227 12.26 10.46 13.49
N ILE A 228 12.95 11.43 12.91
CA ILE A 228 13.56 12.57 13.58
C ILE A 228 13.33 13.83 12.73
N GLY A 229 13.06 14.96 13.39
CA GLY A 229 12.72 16.22 12.74
C GLY A 229 13.68 16.62 11.61
N PRO A 230 13.17 17.05 10.45
CA PRO A 230 11.76 17.40 10.16
C PRO A 230 10.87 16.21 9.72
N TYR A 231 11.35 14.96 9.74
CA TYR A 231 10.64 13.82 9.19
C TYR A 231 10.08 12.87 10.26
N TYR A 232 8.77 12.69 10.21
CA TYR A 232 8.03 11.73 11.02
C TYR A 232 7.04 10.99 10.10
N ASP A 233 7.13 9.66 10.05
CA ASP A 233 6.28 8.84 9.17
C ASP A 233 4.80 8.97 9.54
N ASP A 234 4.46 9.22 10.80
CA ASP A 234 3.08 9.38 11.24
C ASP A 234 2.39 10.61 10.62
N ARG A 235 3.11 11.72 10.42
CA ARG A 235 2.66 12.89 9.64
C ARG A 235 2.47 12.54 8.17
N VAL A 236 3.39 11.76 7.58
CA VAL A 236 3.32 11.31 6.17
C VAL A 236 2.13 10.38 5.94
N ILE A 237 1.93 9.40 6.82
CA ILE A 237 0.77 8.50 6.80
C ILE A 237 -0.52 9.27 7.07
N SER A 238 -0.51 10.28 7.94
CA SER A 238 -1.68 11.13 8.20
C SER A 238 -2.06 11.99 6.98
N HIS A 239 -1.10 12.56 6.26
CA HIS A 239 -1.31 13.26 4.98
C HIS A 239 -2.00 12.33 3.97
N GLU A 240 -1.44 11.15 3.72
CA GLU A 240 -2.02 10.20 2.78
C GLU A 240 -3.39 9.66 3.26
N MET A 241 -3.63 9.54 4.56
CA MET A 241 -4.95 9.18 5.10
C MET A 241 -6.01 10.28 4.90
N VAL A 242 -5.64 11.56 4.77
CA VAL A 242 -6.57 12.62 4.33
C VAL A 242 -7.04 12.32 2.91
N HIS A 243 -6.13 11.98 2.00
CA HIS A 243 -6.46 11.59 0.62
C HIS A 243 -7.36 10.36 0.58
N ALA A 244 -7.10 9.37 1.42
CA ALA A 244 -7.95 8.18 1.53
C ALA A 244 -9.38 8.52 2.00
N ILE A 245 -9.52 9.31 3.08
CA ILE A 245 -10.83 9.63 3.68
C ILE A 245 -11.63 10.61 2.79
N MET A 246 -11.00 11.63 2.21
CA MET A 246 -11.63 12.49 1.19
C MET A 246 -12.09 11.65 -0.01
N GLY A 247 -11.28 10.67 -0.44
CA GLY A 247 -11.59 9.71 -1.49
C GLY A 247 -12.88 8.90 -1.27
N ARG A 248 -13.32 8.67 -0.02
CA ARG A 248 -14.61 7.98 0.28
C ARG A 248 -15.76 8.92 0.62
N THR A 249 -15.48 10.11 1.11
CA THR A 249 -16.52 11.01 1.65
C THR A 249 -17.21 11.88 0.59
N MET A 250 -16.48 12.38 -0.40
CA MET A 250 -16.94 13.44 -1.32
C MET A 250 -16.62 13.14 -2.81
N ASN A 251 -16.96 14.05 -3.73
CA ASN A 251 -16.60 14.00 -5.15
C ASN A 251 -15.10 14.26 -5.37
N TYR A 252 -14.27 13.36 -4.86
CA TYR A 252 -12.82 13.53 -4.80
C TYR A 252 -12.15 13.64 -6.17
N ALA A 253 -12.74 13.05 -7.21
CA ALA A 253 -12.27 13.24 -8.58
C ALA A 253 -12.26 14.71 -9.02
N SER A 254 -13.26 15.51 -8.63
CA SER A 254 -13.48 16.88 -9.11
C SER A 254 -12.52 17.94 -8.53
N LEU A 255 -12.02 17.74 -7.31
CA LEU A 255 -11.25 18.77 -6.59
C LEU A 255 -9.89 19.04 -7.27
N PRO A 256 -9.36 20.28 -7.28
CA PRO A 256 -8.04 20.57 -7.84
C PRO A 256 -6.91 20.04 -6.94
N ILE A 257 -5.75 19.72 -7.53
CA ILE A 257 -4.61 19.11 -6.81
C ILE A 257 -4.13 19.98 -5.65
N TRP A 258 -4.11 21.31 -5.79
CA TRP A 258 -3.71 22.21 -4.71
C TRP A 258 -4.62 22.06 -3.48
N PHE A 259 -5.93 21.88 -3.66
CA PHE A 259 -6.85 21.75 -2.54
C PHE A 259 -6.68 20.40 -1.84
N LYS A 260 -6.46 19.34 -2.62
CA LYS A 260 -6.17 17.99 -2.12
C LYS A 260 -4.89 17.97 -1.28
N GLU A 261 -3.74 18.29 -1.89
CA GLU A 261 -2.44 18.22 -1.23
C GLU A 261 -2.33 19.28 -0.12
N GLY A 262 -2.92 20.48 -0.30
CA GLY A 262 -2.97 21.51 0.73
C GLY A 262 -3.80 21.12 1.96
N THR A 263 -4.94 20.45 1.78
CA THR A 263 -5.76 19.93 2.90
C THR A 263 -5.05 18.77 3.61
N ALA A 264 -4.27 17.97 2.88
CA ALA A 264 -3.48 16.91 3.45
C ALA A 264 -2.30 17.44 4.30
N GLU A 265 -1.54 18.43 3.81
CA GLU A 265 -0.47 19.10 4.56
C GLU A 265 -1.02 19.93 5.75
N PHE A 266 -2.21 20.52 5.63
CA PHE A 266 -2.80 21.39 6.67
C PHE A 266 -3.30 20.63 7.91
N LEU A 267 -3.45 19.29 7.82
CA LEU A 267 -3.79 18.47 8.98
C LEU A 267 -2.63 18.41 10.00
N PRO A 268 -1.40 17.97 9.64
CA PRO A 268 -0.24 18.03 10.53
C PRO A 268 0.44 19.41 10.54
N GLY A 269 0.10 20.32 9.63
CA GLY A 269 0.84 21.57 9.45
C GLY A 269 2.16 21.37 8.71
N ALA A 270 2.68 22.46 8.14
CA ALA A 270 3.87 22.45 7.27
C ALA A 270 4.76 23.69 7.46
N ASP A 271 4.71 24.30 8.65
CA ASP A 271 5.38 25.57 8.92
C ASP A 271 6.91 25.51 8.71
N GLU A 272 7.54 24.37 9.00
CA GLU A 272 8.98 24.16 8.74
C GLU A 272 9.30 24.17 7.24
N ARG A 273 8.37 23.67 6.41
CA ARG A 273 8.43 23.70 4.94
C ARG A 273 8.25 25.12 4.42
N ILE A 274 7.35 25.89 5.03
CA ILE A 274 7.01 27.28 4.67
C ILE A 274 8.19 28.21 4.99
N GLU A 275 8.69 28.20 6.22
CA GLU A 275 9.84 29.01 6.67
C GLU A 275 11.09 28.74 5.83
N TYR A 276 11.37 27.46 5.52
CA TYR A 276 12.46 27.10 4.59
C TYR A 276 12.34 27.83 3.25
N HIS A 277 11.14 27.91 2.65
CA HIS A 277 10.95 28.63 1.39
C HIS A 277 10.96 30.14 1.55
N ILE A 278 10.51 30.69 2.68
CA ILE A 278 10.61 32.13 2.97
C ILE A 278 12.08 32.56 2.96
N GLN A 279 12.93 31.91 3.78
CA GLN A 279 14.34 32.25 3.88
C GLN A 279 15.08 32.01 2.55
N ASN A 280 14.89 30.84 1.92
CA ASN A 280 15.54 30.50 0.64
C ASN A 280 14.97 31.26 -0.59
N LYS A 281 14.06 32.22 -0.40
CA LYS A 281 13.56 33.12 -1.45
C LYS A 281 13.72 34.60 -1.10
N GLY A 282 14.52 34.92 -0.09
CA GLY A 282 14.96 36.28 0.24
C GLY A 282 14.36 36.87 1.53
N GLY A 283 13.60 36.09 2.30
CA GLY A 283 13.00 36.50 3.56
C GLY A 283 11.75 37.37 3.42
N GLY A 284 10.93 37.39 4.48
CA GLY A 284 9.75 38.26 4.62
C GLY A 284 8.87 38.32 3.36
N MET A 285 8.49 39.54 2.95
CA MET A 285 7.63 39.77 1.78
C MET A 285 8.18 39.19 0.47
N ALA A 286 9.51 39.09 0.28
CA ALA A 286 10.09 38.47 -0.91
C ALA A 286 9.87 36.95 -0.92
N GLY A 287 10.07 36.32 0.24
CA GLY A 287 9.77 34.91 0.47
C GLY A 287 8.27 34.59 0.32
N ALA A 288 7.43 35.37 1.00
CA ALA A 288 5.96 35.29 0.91
C ALA A 288 5.45 35.38 -0.54
N THR A 289 5.94 36.37 -1.30
CA THR A 289 5.64 36.55 -2.74
C THR A 289 6.08 35.35 -3.59
N ALA A 290 7.16 34.66 -3.22
CA ALA A 290 7.64 33.49 -3.97
C ALA A 290 6.79 32.24 -3.72
N ILE A 291 6.22 32.11 -2.51
CA ILE A 291 5.27 31.04 -2.15
C ILE A 291 3.90 31.34 -2.78
N GLU A 292 3.37 32.56 -2.65
CA GLU A 292 2.15 33.03 -3.33
C GLU A 292 2.15 32.68 -4.82
N LYS A 293 3.23 33.02 -5.54
CA LYS A 293 3.36 32.72 -6.98
C LYS A 293 3.51 31.24 -7.31
N ALA A 294 3.87 30.39 -6.34
CA ALA A 294 3.94 28.95 -6.52
C ALA A 294 2.56 28.26 -6.43
N PHE A 295 1.51 28.98 -5.98
CA PHE A 295 0.12 28.54 -6.10
C PHE A 295 -0.33 28.48 -7.57
N GLY A 296 0.09 29.45 -8.39
CA GLY A 296 -0.15 29.47 -9.83
C GLY A 296 -1.51 30.04 -10.21
N ASP A 297 -2.29 29.30 -10.99
CA ASP A 297 -3.59 29.71 -11.56
C ASP A 297 -4.80 28.98 -10.95
N GLY A 298 -4.62 28.29 -9.82
CA GLY A 298 -5.65 27.49 -9.17
C GLY A 298 -6.00 26.19 -9.90
N THR A 299 -5.37 25.92 -11.05
CA THR A 299 -5.61 24.72 -11.86
C THR A 299 -4.40 23.78 -11.88
N ASP A 300 -4.65 22.49 -12.09
CA ASP A 300 -3.63 21.44 -12.19
C ASP A 300 -2.57 21.69 -13.29
N LYS A 301 -2.85 22.60 -14.24
CA LYS A 301 -1.89 23.02 -15.29
C LYS A 301 -0.69 23.74 -14.71
N THR A 302 -0.85 24.50 -13.62
CA THR A 302 0.25 25.24 -12.98
C THR A 302 0.96 24.46 -11.89
N TRP A 303 0.36 23.40 -11.33
CA TRP A 303 1.04 22.48 -10.40
C TRP A 303 2.35 21.92 -10.98
N LYS A 304 3.44 21.92 -10.20
CA LYS A 304 4.76 21.40 -10.65
C LYS A 304 5.33 20.28 -9.75
N ASN A 305 4.56 19.82 -8.77
CA ASN A 305 4.93 18.75 -7.85
C ASN A 305 6.29 18.98 -7.14
N LYS A 306 6.49 20.19 -6.61
CA LYS A 306 7.67 20.58 -5.82
C LYS A 306 7.23 21.11 -4.46
N SER A 307 8.04 20.91 -3.42
CA SER A 307 7.78 21.38 -2.05
C SER A 307 7.25 22.82 -1.92
N ILE A 308 7.66 23.77 -2.76
CA ILE A 308 7.11 25.14 -2.73
C ILE A 308 5.65 25.24 -3.22
N ASN A 309 5.19 24.32 -4.09
CA ASN A 309 3.77 24.18 -4.44
C ASN A 309 2.96 23.60 -3.26
N TYR A 310 3.51 22.66 -2.49
CA TYR A 310 2.87 22.14 -1.27
C TYR A 310 2.76 23.26 -0.23
N ALA A 311 3.84 23.98 0.09
CA ALA A 311 3.80 25.13 0.99
C ALA A 311 2.77 26.21 0.56
N ALA A 312 2.67 26.50 -0.74
CA ALA A 312 1.66 27.41 -1.27
C ALA A 312 0.23 26.87 -1.13
N ALA A 313 0.04 25.56 -1.30
CA ALA A 313 -1.25 24.89 -1.14
C ALA A 313 -1.70 24.84 0.32
N THR A 314 -0.82 24.51 1.27
CA THR A 314 -1.11 24.53 2.72
C THR A 314 -1.58 25.92 3.16
N ILE A 315 -0.84 26.97 2.77
CA ILE A 315 -1.23 28.34 3.07
C ILE A 315 -2.54 28.74 2.38
N ALA A 316 -2.78 28.34 1.12
CA ALA A 316 -4.03 28.65 0.45
C ALA A 316 -5.24 28.04 1.19
N VAL A 317 -5.10 26.82 1.69
CA VAL A 317 -6.12 26.16 2.53
C VAL A 317 -6.24 26.85 3.90
N ARG A 318 -5.16 27.29 4.54
CA ARG A 318 -5.20 28.05 5.80
C ARG A 318 -5.82 29.45 5.63
N PHE A 319 -5.52 30.16 4.55
CA PHE A 319 -6.14 31.43 4.17
C PHE A 319 -7.65 31.25 3.96
N LEU A 320 -8.06 30.18 3.26
CA LEU A 320 -9.46 29.85 3.03
C LEU A 320 -10.18 29.43 4.33
N HIS A 321 -9.49 28.76 5.26
CA HIS A 321 -10.00 28.44 6.59
C HIS A 321 -10.38 29.71 7.38
N ASP A 322 -9.51 30.73 7.39
CA ASP A 322 -9.79 32.02 8.03
C ASP A 322 -10.90 32.80 7.33
N ASP A 323 -10.98 32.77 5.99
CA ASP A 323 -12.05 33.40 5.21
C ASP A 323 -13.42 32.79 5.53
N ILE A 324 -13.54 31.46 5.55
CA ILE A 324 -14.77 30.74 5.89
C ILE A 324 -15.19 31.03 7.35
N LYS A 325 -14.23 31.09 8.29
CA LYS A 325 -14.45 31.55 9.67
C LYS A 325 -14.97 33.00 9.73
N ALA A 326 -14.41 33.90 8.93
CA ALA A 326 -14.86 35.29 8.84
C ALA A 326 -16.27 35.45 8.24
N ASN A 327 -16.69 34.54 7.35
CA ASN A 327 -18.05 34.48 6.79
C ASN A 327 -19.07 33.81 7.74
N GLY A 328 -18.65 33.41 8.95
CA GLY A 328 -19.54 32.91 10.01
C GLY A 328 -19.55 31.39 10.19
N HIS A 329 -18.78 30.66 9.39
CA HIS A 329 -18.66 29.20 9.46
C HIS A 329 -17.46 28.84 10.34
N GLY A 330 -17.71 28.76 11.65
CA GLY A 330 -16.67 28.73 12.69
C GLY A 330 -15.71 27.54 12.68
N GLY A 331 -15.99 26.47 11.92
CA GLY A 331 -15.05 25.37 11.67
C GLY A 331 -14.08 25.61 10.51
N GLY A 332 -14.29 26.67 9.72
CA GLY A 332 -13.45 26.98 8.56
C GLY A 332 -13.49 25.86 7.52
N ILE A 333 -12.31 25.39 7.10
CA ILE A 333 -12.17 24.22 6.21
C ILE A 333 -12.92 22.97 6.71
N LYS A 334 -13.14 22.80 8.02
CA LYS A 334 -13.98 21.71 8.54
C LYS A 334 -15.42 21.76 8.02
N ASP A 335 -16.00 22.97 7.97
CA ASP A 335 -17.39 23.17 7.54
C ASP A 335 -17.50 22.98 6.01
N LEU A 336 -16.47 23.37 5.24
CA LEU A 336 -16.40 23.13 3.80
C LEU A 336 -16.19 21.65 3.42
N LEU A 337 -15.38 20.91 4.20
CA LEU A 337 -15.27 19.47 4.01
C LEU A 337 -16.57 18.73 4.39
N ALA A 338 -17.35 19.27 5.34
CA ALA A 338 -18.67 18.75 5.69
C ALA A 338 -19.72 19.03 4.60
N ASP A 339 -19.71 20.20 3.95
CA ASP A 339 -20.61 20.50 2.81
C ASP A 339 -20.27 19.63 1.59
N LEU A 340 -19.00 19.49 1.22
CA LEU A 340 -18.54 18.55 0.18
C LEU A 340 -18.89 17.08 0.49
N GLN A 341 -19.01 16.70 1.76
CA GLN A 341 -19.49 15.38 2.17
C GLN A 341 -21.03 15.26 2.09
N ALA A 342 -21.76 16.34 2.40
CA ALA A 342 -23.23 16.39 2.33
C ALA A 342 -23.75 16.41 0.89
N ASN A 343 -23.02 17.07 -0.03
CA ASN A 343 -23.41 17.28 -1.41
C ASN A 343 -22.45 16.52 -2.39
N PRO A 344 -22.41 15.17 -2.37
CA PRO A 344 -21.37 14.35 -3.02
C PRO A 344 -21.38 14.34 -4.57
N THR A 345 -22.14 15.25 -5.21
CA THR A 345 -22.11 15.51 -6.65
C THR A 345 -21.45 16.83 -7.02
N GLU A 346 -21.33 17.74 -6.06
CA GLU A 346 -20.78 19.09 -6.24
C GLU A 346 -19.25 19.06 -6.31
N ASN A 347 -18.66 20.22 -6.58
CA ASN A 347 -17.22 20.44 -6.70
C ASN A 347 -16.77 21.61 -5.80
N LEU A 348 -15.48 21.95 -5.83
CA LEU A 348 -14.94 23.00 -4.97
C LEU A 348 -15.52 24.40 -5.27
N ASP A 349 -15.88 24.69 -6.53
CA ASP A 349 -16.52 25.96 -6.87
C ASP A 349 -17.87 26.15 -6.17
N ASP A 350 -18.68 25.09 -6.10
CA ASP A 350 -20.00 25.10 -5.47
C ASP A 350 -19.87 25.32 -3.95
N ALA A 351 -19.02 24.53 -3.29
CA ALA A 351 -18.79 24.61 -1.84
C ALA A 351 -18.11 25.93 -1.40
N LEU A 352 -17.30 26.55 -2.27
CA LEU A 352 -16.79 27.91 -2.04
C LEU A 352 -17.93 28.92 -2.04
N ALA A 353 -18.84 28.86 -3.03
CA ALA A 353 -19.98 29.76 -3.14
C ALA A 353 -21.01 29.60 -2.01
N HIS A 354 -21.02 28.44 -1.33
CA HIS A 354 -21.87 28.17 -0.17
C HIS A 354 -21.35 28.80 1.14
N LEU A 355 -20.02 28.91 1.34
CA LEU A 355 -19.42 29.08 2.68
C LEU A 355 -18.31 30.15 2.79
N SER A 356 -17.78 30.63 1.67
CA SER A 356 -16.65 31.58 1.62
C SER A 356 -17.05 32.92 1.00
N SER A 357 -16.13 33.89 0.99
CA SER A 357 -16.34 35.14 0.26
C SER A 357 -16.23 34.99 -1.27
N TYR A 358 -15.78 33.82 -1.77
CA TYR A 358 -15.49 33.57 -3.18
C TYR A 358 -16.60 32.80 -3.88
N GLN A 359 -16.88 33.15 -5.14
CA GLN A 359 -17.89 32.47 -5.95
C GLN A 359 -17.38 31.21 -6.68
N ASN A 360 -16.07 30.95 -6.65
CA ASN A 360 -15.38 29.80 -7.26
C ASN A 360 -13.85 29.87 -7.02
N VAL A 361 -13.12 28.86 -7.48
CA VAL A 361 -11.65 28.78 -7.41
C VAL A 361 -10.96 29.87 -8.24
N GLU A 362 -11.53 30.35 -9.36
CA GLU A 362 -10.92 31.48 -10.09
C GLU A 362 -10.98 32.77 -9.25
N ASP A 363 -12.11 33.05 -8.60
CA ASP A 363 -12.32 34.20 -7.72
C ASP A 363 -11.38 34.17 -6.50
N PHE A 364 -11.27 33.01 -5.84
CA PHE A 364 -10.28 32.75 -4.79
C PHE A 364 -8.84 33.02 -5.29
N THR A 365 -8.48 32.48 -6.45
CA THR A 365 -7.15 32.66 -7.06
C THR A 365 -6.88 34.12 -7.42
N ASN A 366 -7.90 34.85 -7.89
CA ASN A 366 -7.81 36.28 -8.18
C ASN A 366 -7.44 37.06 -6.92
N ASN A 367 -8.05 36.75 -5.77
CA ASN A 367 -7.70 37.42 -4.53
C ASN A 367 -6.31 37.00 -4.00
N PHE A 368 -6.08 35.69 -3.88
CA PHE A 368 -4.86 35.14 -3.29
C PHE A 368 -3.59 35.53 -4.08
N VAL A 369 -3.61 35.40 -5.41
CA VAL A 369 -2.47 35.66 -6.31
C VAL A 369 -2.54 37.04 -6.94
N LYS A 370 -3.58 37.35 -7.73
CA LYS A 370 -3.58 38.57 -8.59
C LYS A 370 -3.68 39.85 -7.76
N ASN A 371 -4.46 39.85 -6.68
CA ASN A 371 -4.52 40.92 -5.69
C ASN A 371 -3.44 40.81 -4.60
N LYS A 372 -2.65 39.71 -4.59
CA LYS A 372 -1.56 39.40 -3.65
C LYS A 372 -1.98 39.18 -2.19
N ALA A 373 -3.26 38.95 -1.90
CA ALA A 373 -3.73 38.75 -0.54
C ALA A 373 -3.01 37.57 0.15
N GLY A 374 -2.61 36.54 -0.62
CA GLY A 374 -1.79 35.43 -0.12
C GLY A 374 -0.39 35.85 0.33
N ALA A 375 0.30 36.72 -0.42
CA ALA A 375 1.63 37.21 -0.04
C ALA A 375 1.56 38.13 1.21
N GLU A 376 0.54 38.98 1.29
CA GLU A 376 0.30 39.82 2.47
C GLU A 376 -0.11 38.99 3.71
N TYR A 377 -0.86 37.90 3.50
CA TYR A 377 -1.20 36.94 4.54
C TYR A 377 0.03 36.19 5.06
N ILE A 378 0.82 35.55 4.19
CA ILE A 378 2.05 34.84 4.59
C ILE A 378 3.00 35.79 5.34
N TYR A 379 3.22 37.00 4.81
CA TYR A 379 4.10 37.96 5.47
C TYR A 379 3.58 38.38 6.85
N ARG A 380 2.26 38.46 7.07
CA ARG A 380 1.71 38.73 8.40
C ARG A 380 2.02 37.61 9.40
N LEU A 381 1.90 36.34 8.99
CA LEU A 381 2.19 35.19 9.86
C LEU A 381 3.69 35.06 10.16
N ASP A 382 4.55 35.33 9.17
CA ASP A 382 6.01 35.48 9.30
C ASP A 382 6.37 36.55 10.35
N GLN A 383 5.78 37.75 10.24
CA GLN A 383 6.00 38.83 11.22
C GLN A 383 5.37 38.56 12.60
N ALA A 384 4.44 37.60 12.72
CA ALA A 384 3.91 37.10 13.99
C ALA A 384 4.78 35.98 14.61
N ASN A 385 5.82 35.51 13.90
CA ASN A 385 6.65 34.36 14.28
C ASN A 385 5.82 33.06 14.44
N GLU A 386 4.86 32.84 13.53
CA GLU A 386 4.09 31.59 13.50
C GLU A 386 4.96 30.45 12.93
N PHE A 387 5.49 30.63 11.72
CA PHE A 387 6.29 29.59 11.02
C PHE A 387 7.62 29.16 11.69
N ASN A 388 7.96 29.74 12.84
CA ASN A 388 9.22 29.54 13.55
C ASN A 388 9.01 29.55 15.09
N ASN A 389 7.90 28.97 15.57
CA ASN A 389 7.71 28.67 16.99
C ASN A 389 7.71 27.16 17.27
N ALA A 390 6.88 26.68 18.20
CA ALA A 390 6.77 25.28 18.61
C ALA A 390 5.49 24.58 18.11
N ASP A 391 4.54 25.31 17.52
CA ASP A 391 3.44 24.73 16.74
C ASP A 391 3.90 24.40 15.30
N THR A 392 3.11 23.63 14.55
CA THR A 392 3.37 23.28 13.14
C THR A 392 2.47 24.02 12.15
N GLY A 393 1.53 24.85 12.63
CA GLY A 393 0.57 25.57 11.80
C GLY A 393 -0.56 24.68 11.27
N GLY A 394 -0.78 23.52 11.89
CA GLY A 394 -1.85 22.59 11.54
C GLY A 394 -3.21 22.96 12.14
N ILE A 395 -4.30 22.63 11.45
CA ILE A 395 -5.67 22.89 11.94
C ILE A 395 -5.89 22.31 13.35
N GLY A 396 -6.53 23.06 14.25
CA GLY A 396 -6.68 22.71 15.66
C GLY A 396 -5.42 22.89 16.53
N GLY A 397 -4.33 23.43 15.97
CA GLY A 397 -3.14 23.89 16.69
C GLY A 397 -3.33 25.26 17.34
N ALA A 398 -2.28 25.76 18.00
CA ALA A 398 -2.31 27.05 18.69
C ALA A 398 -2.50 28.22 17.72
N ASP A 399 -1.72 28.25 16.63
CA ASP A 399 -1.65 29.42 15.74
C ASP A 399 -2.84 29.51 14.78
N VAL A 400 -3.50 28.38 14.49
CA VAL A 400 -4.65 28.31 13.57
C VAL A 400 -5.99 28.55 14.27
N ASP A 401 -6.18 27.94 15.46
CA ASP A 401 -7.48 27.86 16.13
C ASP A 401 -7.45 28.22 17.63
N GLY A 402 -6.30 28.67 18.16
CA GLY A 402 -6.13 28.90 19.60
C GLY A 402 -6.14 27.61 20.43
N GLY A 403 -5.80 26.48 19.79
CA GLY A 403 -5.71 25.17 20.42
C GLY A 403 -4.47 24.99 21.30
N PRO A 404 -4.23 23.76 21.80
CA PRO A 404 -2.96 23.42 22.42
C PRO A 404 -1.84 23.39 21.36
N VAL A 405 -0.65 23.87 21.71
CA VAL A 405 0.54 23.83 20.86
C VAL A 405 0.82 22.41 20.36
N ARG A 406 1.05 22.27 19.05
CA ARG A 406 1.32 21.01 18.37
C ARG A 406 2.72 20.97 17.77
N THR A 407 3.64 20.31 18.46
CA THR A 407 5.01 20.15 17.96
C THR A 407 5.07 19.14 16.80
N PRO A 408 6.14 19.11 16.00
CA PRO A 408 6.34 18.11 14.95
C PRO A 408 6.16 16.66 15.41
N GLU A 409 6.46 16.37 16.69
CA GLU A 409 6.33 15.06 17.35
C GLU A 409 4.96 14.80 17.98
N THR A 410 4.10 15.82 18.11
CA THR A 410 2.85 15.77 18.92
C THR A 410 1.61 16.32 18.20
N VAL A 411 1.76 16.70 16.93
CA VAL A 411 0.63 17.09 16.07
C VAL A 411 -0.21 15.87 15.69
N ILE A 412 0.41 14.73 15.40
CA ILE A 412 -0.26 13.43 15.40
C ILE A 412 -0.19 12.86 16.82
N SER A 413 -1.13 12.00 17.21
CA SER A 413 -1.19 11.47 18.57
C SER A 413 -0.37 10.19 18.71
N ASP A 414 0.67 10.21 19.52
CA ASP A 414 1.40 9.01 19.92
C ASP A 414 0.48 8.03 20.67
N ILE A 415 0.19 6.87 20.07
CA ILE A 415 -0.46 5.75 20.74
C ILE A 415 0.38 4.46 20.60
N ASN A 416 0.01 3.43 21.36
CA ASN A 416 0.63 2.11 21.27
C ASN A 416 -0.44 1.02 21.50
N HIS A 417 -1.24 0.80 20.47
CA HIS A 417 -2.40 -0.08 20.46
C HIS A 417 -2.33 -0.99 19.23
N TYR A 418 -1.62 -2.12 19.34
CA TYR A 418 -1.52 -3.08 18.25
C TYR A 418 -2.88 -3.73 17.94
N THR A 419 -3.34 -3.58 16.70
CA THR A 419 -4.54 -4.26 16.18
C THR A 419 -4.36 -4.65 14.72
N GLU A 420 -4.93 -5.79 14.33
CA GLU A 420 -4.96 -6.25 12.93
C GLU A 420 -5.89 -5.41 12.04
N GLN A 421 -6.76 -4.57 12.63
CA GLN A 421 -7.57 -3.55 11.96
C GLN A 421 -7.49 -2.24 12.80
N PRO A 422 -6.51 -1.36 12.54
CA PRO A 422 -6.36 -0.07 13.24
C PRO A 422 -7.32 1.01 12.72
N LEU A 423 -7.75 0.88 11.45
CA LEU A 423 -8.78 1.73 10.88
C LEU A 423 -10.15 1.19 11.30
N LYS A 424 -10.96 2.05 11.91
CA LYS A 424 -12.35 1.77 12.31
C LYS A 424 -13.33 2.11 11.18
N HIS A 425 -12.95 3.02 10.29
CA HIS A 425 -13.77 3.49 9.18
C HIS A 425 -13.34 2.97 7.80
N PHE A 426 -12.30 2.13 7.74
CA PHE A 426 -11.96 1.28 6.60
C PHE A 426 -11.86 -0.19 7.01
N LYS A 427 -11.87 -1.09 6.03
CA LYS A 427 -11.34 -2.45 6.20
C LYS A 427 -9.90 -2.49 5.70
N THR A 428 -8.93 -2.61 6.60
CA THR A 428 -7.50 -2.65 6.21
C THR A 428 -7.18 -4.00 5.57
N ILE A 429 -6.46 -4.02 4.45
CA ILE A 429 -5.94 -5.22 3.80
C ILE A 429 -4.40 -5.07 3.76
N TRP A 430 -3.71 -5.81 4.63
CA TRP A 430 -2.24 -5.76 4.76
C TRP A 430 -1.53 -6.36 3.55
N PRO A 431 -0.22 -6.11 3.32
CA PRO A 431 0.51 -6.67 2.17
C PRO A 431 0.47 -8.22 2.13
N GLU A 432 0.32 -8.84 3.30
CA GLU A 432 0.18 -10.28 3.52
C GLU A 432 -1.20 -10.86 3.18
N ASP A 433 -2.24 -10.01 3.18
CA ASP A 433 -3.62 -10.30 2.77
C ASP A 433 -3.94 -9.77 1.36
N ALA A 434 -3.18 -8.76 0.90
CA ALA A 434 -3.37 -8.06 -0.35
C ALA A 434 -3.00 -8.97 -1.52
N GLN A 435 -4.02 -9.40 -2.26
CA GLN A 435 -3.88 -10.19 -3.47
C GLN A 435 -3.97 -9.27 -4.70
N PRO A 436 -2.85 -8.77 -5.28
CA PRO A 436 -2.87 -8.02 -6.53
C PRO A 436 -3.04 -8.97 -7.74
N PHE A 437 -4.04 -9.88 -7.72
CA PHE A 437 -4.13 -10.93 -8.74
C PHE A 437 -5.54 -11.35 -9.16
N SER A 438 -5.98 -10.86 -10.31
CA SER A 438 -7.11 -11.44 -11.04
C SER A 438 -6.66 -12.72 -11.76
N VAL A 439 -6.95 -13.88 -11.14
CA VAL A 439 -6.56 -15.23 -11.64
C VAL A 439 -7.12 -15.54 -13.03
N THR A 440 -8.07 -14.74 -13.54
CA THR A 440 -8.58 -14.86 -14.91
C THR A 440 -7.51 -14.58 -15.97
N GLY A 441 -6.61 -13.61 -15.72
CA GLY A 441 -5.59 -13.15 -16.67
C GLY A 441 -4.39 -14.09 -16.79
N ALA A 442 -3.58 -14.24 -15.75
CA ALA A 442 -2.30 -14.98 -15.82
C ALA A 442 -2.44 -16.48 -16.09
N ALA A 443 -3.60 -17.08 -15.77
CA ALA A 443 -3.91 -18.44 -16.19
C ALA A 443 -4.10 -18.59 -17.71
N ALA A 444 -4.11 -17.50 -18.49
CA ALA A 444 -4.02 -17.53 -19.95
C ALA A 444 -2.57 -17.41 -20.48
N SER A 445 -1.63 -16.85 -19.71
CA SER A 445 -0.20 -16.74 -20.08
C SER A 445 0.67 -17.87 -19.52
N GLY A 446 0.17 -18.64 -18.53
CA GLY A 446 0.89 -19.76 -17.93
C GLY A 446 1.81 -19.40 -16.76
N GLN A 447 1.80 -18.14 -16.31
CA GLN A 447 2.70 -17.61 -15.29
C GLN A 447 2.16 -17.80 -13.86
N LEU A 448 1.82 -19.04 -13.48
CA LEU A 448 1.35 -19.40 -12.13
C LEU A 448 2.44 -20.06 -11.29
N GLY A 449 3.41 -19.25 -10.86
CA GLY A 449 4.46 -19.64 -9.92
C GLY A 449 4.05 -19.41 -8.47
N PHE A 450 4.41 -20.34 -7.59
CA PHE A 450 4.44 -20.15 -6.14
C PHE A 450 5.85 -20.50 -5.66
N ALA A 451 6.50 -19.55 -4.99
CA ALA A 451 7.79 -19.74 -4.35
C ALA A 451 7.55 -19.81 -2.83
N PRO A 452 7.68 -20.98 -2.18
CA PRO A 452 7.69 -21.05 -0.72
C PRO A 452 8.90 -20.28 -0.19
N ALA A 453 8.73 -19.56 0.92
CA ALA A 453 9.86 -18.88 1.53
C ALA A 453 10.90 -19.88 2.08
N GLN A 454 12.13 -19.41 2.32
CA GLN A 454 13.19 -20.27 2.86
C GLN A 454 12.99 -20.49 4.37
N PHE A 455 13.24 -21.73 4.80
CA PHE A 455 12.97 -22.23 6.16
C PHE A 455 14.15 -22.99 6.75
N ASP A 456 15.39 -22.68 6.33
CA ASP A 456 16.58 -23.27 6.92
C ASP A 456 16.79 -22.81 8.37
N SER A 457 17.64 -23.53 9.11
CA SER A 457 17.93 -23.25 10.52
C SER A 457 18.55 -21.87 10.75
N GLY A 458 19.21 -21.27 9.76
CA GLY A 458 19.70 -19.90 9.80
C GLY A 458 18.55 -18.90 9.69
N THR A 459 17.71 -19.03 8.66
CA THR A 459 16.56 -18.14 8.41
C THR A 459 15.46 -18.26 9.48
N LEU A 460 15.36 -19.41 10.16
CA LEU A 460 14.49 -19.60 11.33
C LEU A 460 15.17 -19.25 12.68
N GLY A 461 16.44 -18.81 12.67
CA GLY A 461 17.19 -18.43 13.86
C GLY A 461 17.60 -19.59 14.80
N THR A 462 17.18 -20.82 14.51
CA THR A 462 17.39 -22.00 15.38
C THR A 462 18.85 -22.50 15.40
N LYS A 463 19.65 -22.12 14.41
CA LYS A 463 21.04 -22.57 14.19
C LYS A 463 22.00 -22.29 15.33
N ASN A 464 21.86 -21.15 16.00
CA ASN A 464 22.83 -20.62 16.97
C ASN A 464 22.29 -20.57 18.42
N LEU A 465 21.21 -21.30 18.72
CA LEU A 465 20.58 -21.25 20.05
C LEU A 465 21.39 -22.00 21.12
N ASP A 466 21.46 -21.42 22.32
CA ASP A 466 22.16 -21.97 23.48
C ASP A 466 21.16 -22.53 24.51
N MET A 467 20.97 -23.84 24.46
CA MET A 467 20.11 -24.62 25.36
C MET A 467 20.74 -24.81 26.75
N VAL A 468 22.03 -24.52 26.92
CA VAL A 468 22.75 -24.70 28.19
C VAL A 468 22.59 -23.47 29.07
N ASN A 469 22.90 -22.30 28.53
CA ASN A 469 22.95 -21.04 29.26
C ASN A 469 21.73 -20.13 29.01
N ARG A 470 21.06 -20.25 27.85
CA ARG A 470 19.94 -19.35 27.43
C ARG A 470 18.66 -20.08 26.98
N PRO A 471 18.23 -21.19 27.62
CA PRO A 471 17.11 -22.01 27.14
C PRO A 471 15.76 -21.26 27.05
N ASN A 472 15.50 -20.29 27.93
CA ASN A 472 14.32 -19.43 27.85
C ASN A 472 14.24 -18.63 26.53
N GLU A 473 15.38 -18.16 26.03
CA GLU A 473 15.47 -17.44 24.76
C GLU A 473 15.32 -18.39 23.57
N ALA A 474 15.92 -19.58 23.65
CA ALA A 474 15.72 -20.62 22.65
C ALA A 474 14.24 -20.99 22.48
N GLY A 475 13.49 -21.08 23.58
CA GLY A 475 12.03 -21.28 23.55
C GLY A 475 11.29 -20.19 22.79
N LYS A 476 11.65 -18.91 23.01
CA LYS A 476 11.06 -17.76 22.31
C LYS A 476 11.39 -17.76 20.82
N THR A 477 12.60 -18.14 20.42
CA THR A 477 12.95 -18.28 19.00
C THR A 477 12.16 -19.40 18.34
N PHE A 478 11.93 -20.52 19.02
CA PHE A 478 11.05 -21.57 18.49
C PHE A 478 9.58 -21.12 18.36
N ASP A 479 9.07 -20.30 19.27
CA ASP A 479 7.74 -19.70 19.14
C ASP A 479 7.64 -18.73 17.95
N ALA A 480 8.66 -17.90 17.72
CA ALA A 480 8.72 -17.04 16.53
C ALA A 480 8.80 -17.86 15.22
N ALA A 481 9.62 -18.92 15.20
CA ALA A 481 9.74 -19.81 14.05
C ALA A 481 8.43 -20.58 13.77
N LEU A 482 7.75 -21.07 14.82
CA LEU A 482 6.43 -21.71 14.71
C LEU A 482 5.38 -20.75 14.16
N SER A 483 5.36 -19.50 14.64
CA SER A 483 4.48 -18.44 14.13
C SER A 483 4.71 -18.21 12.64
N ARG A 484 5.97 -18.03 12.22
CA ARG A 484 6.33 -17.83 10.80
C ARG A 484 5.88 -18.98 9.90
N VAL A 485 6.20 -20.24 10.21
CA VAL A 485 5.76 -21.38 9.38
C VAL A 485 4.23 -21.50 9.38
N THR A 486 3.55 -21.12 10.46
CA THR A 486 2.07 -21.12 10.51
C THR A 486 1.46 -20.06 9.59
N LYS A 487 2.03 -18.83 9.57
CA LYS A 487 1.63 -17.76 8.65
C LYS A 487 1.74 -18.20 7.19
N GLU A 488 2.86 -18.80 6.83
CA GLU A 488 3.14 -19.23 5.46
C GLU A 488 2.23 -20.40 5.02
N ARG A 489 1.88 -21.31 5.92
CA ARG A 489 0.84 -22.33 5.67
C ARG A 489 -0.55 -21.71 5.45
N ASN A 490 -0.93 -20.68 6.20
CA ASN A 490 -2.21 -19.99 6.03
C ASN A 490 -2.29 -19.27 4.66
N GLN A 491 -1.20 -18.63 4.24
CA GLN A 491 -1.10 -18.02 2.91
C GLN A 491 -1.20 -19.09 1.79
N LEU A 492 -0.55 -20.25 1.98
CA LEU A 492 -0.62 -21.36 1.04
C LEU A 492 -2.01 -22.01 0.95
N ASP A 493 -2.73 -22.14 2.07
CA ASP A 493 -4.13 -22.57 2.10
C ASP A 493 -5.07 -21.57 1.37
N SER A 494 -4.89 -20.27 1.59
CA SER A 494 -5.59 -19.22 0.84
C SER A 494 -5.32 -19.34 -0.67
N PHE A 495 -4.06 -19.51 -1.07
CA PHE A 495 -3.67 -19.70 -2.47
C PHE A 495 -4.26 -20.98 -3.07
N GLN A 496 -4.25 -22.11 -2.35
CA GLN A 496 -4.92 -23.35 -2.77
C GLN A 496 -6.43 -23.16 -2.96
N LYS A 497 -7.10 -22.43 -2.08
CA LYS A 497 -8.53 -22.10 -2.19
C LYS A 497 -8.83 -21.23 -3.41
N GLN A 498 -8.02 -20.21 -3.68
CA GLN A 498 -8.15 -19.35 -4.86
C GLN A 498 -7.93 -20.12 -6.17
N LEU A 499 -6.90 -20.97 -6.25
CA LEU A 499 -6.67 -21.84 -7.41
C LEU A 499 -7.81 -22.85 -7.62
N SER A 500 -8.35 -23.41 -6.52
CA SER A 500 -9.49 -24.33 -6.57
C SER A 500 -10.76 -23.64 -7.07
N ALA A 501 -11.03 -22.42 -6.61
CA ALA A 501 -12.15 -21.60 -7.10
C ALA A 501 -11.99 -21.24 -8.58
N ALA A 502 -10.78 -20.89 -9.04
CA ALA A 502 -10.49 -20.62 -10.45
C ALA A 502 -10.64 -21.86 -11.34
N LEU A 503 -10.30 -23.05 -10.83
CA LEU A 503 -10.51 -24.33 -11.52
C LEU A 503 -12.00 -24.70 -11.61
N LEU A 504 -12.76 -24.48 -10.53
CA LEU A 504 -14.21 -24.67 -10.48
C LEU A 504 -14.92 -23.74 -11.47
N GLN A 505 -14.61 -22.44 -11.45
CA GLN A 505 -15.18 -21.46 -12.38
C GLN A 505 -14.89 -21.84 -13.84
N ARG A 506 -13.63 -22.18 -14.18
CA ARG A 506 -13.28 -22.61 -15.55
C ARG A 506 -13.97 -23.91 -15.97
N THR A 507 -14.33 -24.78 -15.02
CA THR A 507 -15.12 -25.99 -15.27
C THR A 507 -16.60 -25.65 -15.52
N ALA A 508 -17.17 -24.72 -14.76
CA ALA A 508 -18.52 -24.20 -14.98
C ALA A 508 -18.62 -23.43 -16.31
N ASP A 509 -17.65 -22.57 -16.62
CA ASP A 509 -17.55 -21.84 -17.90
C ASP A 509 -17.47 -22.81 -19.09
N LYS A 510 -16.79 -23.95 -18.94
CA LYS A 510 -16.76 -25.00 -19.96
C LYS A 510 -18.14 -25.62 -20.15
N ALA A 511 -18.83 -26.00 -19.06
CA ALA A 511 -20.17 -26.57 -19.14
C ALA A 511 -21.17 -25.58 -19.77
N ALA A 512 -21.15 -24.32 -19.36
CA ALA A 512 -21.97 -23.26 -19.93
C ALA A 512 -21.68 -23.03 -21.42
N ALA A 513 -20.41 -23.02 -21.82
CA ALA A 513 -20.01 -22.90 -23.23
C ALA A 513 -20.48 -24.11 -24.07
N THR A 514 -20.41 -25.33 -23.54
CA THR A 514 -20.95 -26.52 -24.22
C THR A 514 -22.47 -26.40 -24.39
N VAL A 515 -23.21 -25.93 -23.37
CA VAL A 515 -24.66 -25.68 -23.48
C VAL A 515 -24.97 -24.61 -24.53
N SER A 516 -24.20 -23.52 -24.59
CA SER A 516 -24.43 -22.43 -25.56
C SER A 516 -24.14 -22.79 -27.03
N VAL A 517 -23.44 -23.89 -27.29
CA VAL A 517 -23.09 -24.35 -28.66
C VAL A 517 -24.12 -25.34 -29.24
N PHE A 518 -24.98 -25.94 -28.42
CA PHE A 518 -26.04 -26.87 -28.86
C PHE A 518 -27.51 -26.37 -28.91
N PRO A 519 -27.89 -25.07 -28.93
CA PRO A 519 -29.30 -24.65 -28.99
C PRO A 519 -30.11 -25.21 -30.17
N GLU A 520 -29.51 -25.37 -31.35
CA GLU A 520 -30.28 -25.63 -32.58
C GLU A 520 -30.54 -27.13 -32.87
N LYS A 521 -29.75 -28.05 -32.33
CA LYS A 521 -29.93 -29.50 -32.59
C LYS A 521 -30.98 -30.19 -31.71
N ILE A 522 -31.58 -29.49 -30.75
CA ILE A 522 -32.61 -30.04 -29.86
C ILE A 522 -34.05 -29.71 -30.33
N LYS A 523 -34.22 -28.72 -31.23
CA LYS A 523 -35.54 -28.38 -31.80
C LYS A 523 -36.13 -29.44 -32.76
N SER A 524 -35.33 -30.43 -33.19
CA SER A 524 -35.79 -31.55 -34.04
C SER A 524 -36.00 -32.88 -33.30
N ALA A 525 -35.88 -32.90 -31.96
CA ALA A 525 -36.03 -34.10 -31.12
C ALA A 525 -37.22 -34.00 -30.14
N GLY A 526 -38.28 -33.28 -30.53
CA GLY A 526 -39.46 -33.00 -29.70
C GLY A 526 -40.40 -34.18 -29.46
N GLN A 527 -39.91 -35.34 -28.97
CA GLN A 527 -40.75 -36.47 -28.53
C GLN A 527 -39.98 -37.50 -27.66
N SER A 528 -39.53 -37.12 -26.45
CA SER A 528 -39.18 -38.03 -25.33
C SER A 528 -38.84 -37.27 -24.03
N GLY A 529 -39.83 -36.59 -23.44
CA GLY A 529 -39.65 -35.75 -22.24
C GLY A 529 -39.41 -36.48 -20.91
N THR A 530 -38.97 -37.75 -20.91
CA THR A 530 -39.11 -38.65 -19.75
C THR A 530 -37.87 -39.51 -19.42
N LEU A 531 -36.71 -39.24 -20.02
CA LEU A 531 -35.48 -40.04 -19.81
C LEU A 531 -34.29 -39.26 -19.22
N ILE A 532 -34.20 -37.94 -19.42
CA ILE A 532 -32.99 -37.18 -19.05
C ILE A 532 -32.87 -36.98 -17.52
N THR A 533 -33.98 -36.93 -16.78
CA THR A 533 -33.99 -36.91 -15.30
C THR A 533 -33.55 -38.22 -14.64
N ALA A 534 -33.45 -39.32 -15.39
CA ALA A 534 -32.99 -40.61 -14.85
C ALA A 534 -31.47 -40.80 -14.93
N GLN A 535 -30.77 -40.05 -15.78
CA GLN A 535 -29.34 -40.29 -16.07
C GLN A 535 -28.38 -39.30 -15.37
N SER A 536 -28.88 -38.16 -14.87
CA SER A 536 -28.08 -37.19 -14.11
C SER A 536 -27.75 -37.61 -12.68
N ASN A 537 -28.50 -38.55 -12.10
CA ASN A 537 -28.40 -38.91 -10.68
C ASN A 537 -27.45 -40.09 -10.36
N ASN A 538 -26.71 -40.62 -11.35
CA ASN A 538 -25.93 -41.86 -11.19
C ASN A 538 -24.42 -41.76 -11.49
N GLU A 539 -23.89 -40.58 -11.83
CA GLU A 539 -22.45 -40.36 -12.03
C GLU A 539 -21.63 -39.88 -10.79
N PRO A 540 -21.96 -40.25 -9.53
CA PRO A 540 -20.96 -40.28 -8.46
C PRO A 540 -19.99 -41.49 -8.50
N TYR A 541 -20.28 -42.52 -9.30
CA TYR A 541 -19.71 -43.87 -9.10
C TYR A 541 -18.68 -44.37 -10.13
N ARG A 542 -18.25 -43.56 -11.11
CA ARG A 542 -17.33 -44.01 -12.19
C ARG A 542 -15.85 -43.65 -12.05
N VAL A 543 -15.44 -43.00 -10.96
CA VAL A 543 -14.00 -42.75 -10.69
C VAL A 543 -13.34 -43.92 -9.93
N LEU A 544 -14.13 -44.79 -9.28
CA LEU A 544 -13.59 -45.84 -8.39
C LEU A 544 -13.25 -47.18 -9.07
N SER A 545 -13.44 -47.32 -10.40
CA SER A 545 -13.21 -48.58 -11.13
C SER A 545 -12.03 -48.56 -12.12
N LEU A 546 -11.10 -47.61 -11.96
CA LEU A 546 -9.89 -47.48 -12.80
C LEU A 546 -8.58 -47.56 -11.98
N LEU A 547 -8.65 -48.13 -10.76
CA LEU A 547 -7.51 -48.37 -9.86
C LEU A 547 -7.42 -49.82 -9.37
N THR A 548 -8.10 -50.76 -10.04
CA THR A 548 -8.02 -52.21 -9.76
C THR A 548 -7.97 -53.04 -11.04
N GLN A 549 -6.86 -52.95 -11.77
CA GLN A 549 -6.35 -53.99 -12.66
C GLN A 549 -4.84 -53.81 -12.84
#